data_AF-A0A3M0KAR6-F1
#
_entry.id   AF-A0A3M0KAR6-F1
#
_cell.length_a   1.000
_cell.length_b   1.000
_cell.length_c   1.000
_cell.angle_alpha   90.00
_cell.angle_beta   90.00
_cell.angle_gamma   90.00
#
_symmetry.space_group_name_H-M   'P 1'
#
loop_
_entity.id
_entity.type
_entity.pdbx_description
1 polymer ?
#
loop_
_entity_poly.entity_id
_entity_poly.type
_entity_poly.pdbx_seq_one_letter_code
_entity_poly.pdbx_strand_id
1 'polypeptide(L)'
;MSPPTSKKETQAFLGAIGFWRMHIPEYSQIVSPLYLVTRKKNDFHWGPEQQQAFAQIKQEIAHAVALGPVRTGPDVKNVLYSAARNNGLSWSLWQKVPGETRGRPLGFWSRSYRGSEVNYTPTEKEILAAYEGVQAASEVIGTETQLLLAPRLSVLGWMFKGKVPSTHHATDTTWSKWIALITQRARIGNPNRPGTLEIITNWPEGETFGLSSEEEEEEVSCAEEAPPYNELPETERQYALFTDGSCRIVGANRKWKAAVWSPTRRVAQATEGQGGSSQVAELKAIQLALDIAEQEKWP
;
A
#
# COMPACT_ATOMS: atom_id res chain seq x y z
N MET A 1 -29.80 -16.96 0.39
CA MET A 1 -30.08 -16.05 -0.74
C MET A 1 -29.37 -16.54 -1.98
N SER A 2 -30.15 -16.68 -3.05
CA SER A 2 -29.67 -16.99 -4.40
C SER A 2 -28.98 -15.77 -5.05
N PRO A 3 -28.06 -15.97 -6.01
CA PRO A 3 -27.46 -14.87 -6.76
C PRO A 3 -28.52 -14.04 -7.52
N PRO A 4 -28.38 -12.71 -7.56
CA PRO A 4 -29.20 -11.83 -8.40
C PRO A 4 -29.16 -12.23 -9.88
N THR A 5 -30.31 -12.19 -10.55
CA THR A 5 -30.45 -12.47 -11.99
C THR A 5 -30.75 -11.23 -12.82
N SER A 6 -30.86 -10.07 -12.18
CA SER A 6 -31.12 -8.80 -12.85
C SER A 6 -30.40 -7.63 -12.18
N LYS A 7 -30.25 -6.52 -12.93
CA LYS A 7 -29.72 -5.26 -12.38
C LYS A 7 -30.52 -4.78 -11.17
N LYS A 8 -31.84 -4.92 -11.22
CA LYS A 8 -32.75 -4.48 -10.17
C LYS A 8 -32.56 -5.30 -8.90
N GLU A 9 -32.45 -6.62 -9.01
CA GLU A 9 -32.13 -7.49 -7.88
C GLU A 9 -30.75 -7.19 -7.30
N THR A 10 -29.76 -6.93 -8.15
CA THR A 10 -28.40 -6.59 -7.69
C THR A 10 -28.39 -5.26 -6.93
N GLN A 11 -29.13 -4.26 -7.40
CA GLN A 11 -29.31 -2.99 -6.69
C GLN A 11 -30.03 -3.16 -5.35
N ALA A 12 -31.08 -3.99 -5.31
CA ALA A 12 -31.79 -4.31 -4.07
C ALA A 12 -30.87 -5.03 -3.07
N PHE A 13 -30.07 -5.98 -3.55
CA PHE A 13 -29.07 -6.67 -2.75
C PHE A 13 -28.04 -5.69 -2.18
N LEU A 14 -27.40 -4.87 -3.02
CA LEU A 14 -26.44 -3.85 -2.60
C LEU A 14 -27.04 -2.84 -1.62
N GLY A 15 -28.32 -2.48 -1.79
CA GLY A 15 -29.05 -1.63 -0.85
C GLY A 15 -29.23 -2.28 0.52
N ALA A 16 -29.54 -3.58 0.56
CA ALA A 16 -29.72 -4.33 1.80
C ALA A 16 -28.38 -4.52 2.56
N ILE A 17 -27.31 -4.89 1.84
CA ILE A 17 -26.01 -5.13 2.47
C ILE A 17 -25.25 -3.83 2.81
N GLY A 18 -25.65 -2.70 2.22
CA GLY A 18 -25.03 -1.40 2.46
C GLY A 18 -25.08 -0.95 3.92
N PHE A 19 -25.99 -1.48 4.73
CA PHE A 19 -26.02 -1.27 6.19
C PHE A 19 -24.71 -1.72 6.86
N TRP A 20 -24.14 -2.85 6.43
CA TRP A 20 -22.95 -3.47 7.03
C TRP A 20 -21.63 -2.87 6.53
N ARG A 21 -21.66 -1.91 5.60
CA ARG A 21 -20.46 -1.36 4.95
C ARG A 21 -19.39 -0.86 5.93
N MET A 22 -19.79 -0.34 7.09
CA MET A 22 -18.86 0.19 8.10
C MET A 22 -18.26 -0.90 9.01
N HIS A 23 -18.80 -2.11 8.95
CA HIS A 23 -18.37 -3.27 9.74
C HIS A 23 -17.44 -4.21 8.95
N ILE A 24 -17.28 -3.95 7.65
CA ILE A 24 -16.57 -4.82 6.71
C ILE A 24 -15.35 -4.07 6.18
N PRO A 25 -14.13 -4.52 6.48
CA PRO A 25 -12.92 -4.01 5.84
C PRO A 25 -13.03 -4.12 4.32
N GLU A 26 -12.55 -3.10 3.61
CA GLU A 26 -12.44 -3.14 2.13
C GLU A 26 -13.75 -3.44 1.38
N TYR A 27 -14.91 -3.15 2.01
CA TYR A 27 -16.24 -3.36 1.43
C TYR A 27 -16.35 -2.95 -0.04
N SER A 28 -15.90 -1.73 -0.40
CA SER A 28 -16.00 -1.18 -1.75
C SER A 28 -15.20 -1.98 -2.78
N GLN A 29 -14.09 -2.60 -2.39
CA GLN A 29 -13.30 -3.46 -3.27
C GLN A 29 -14.07 -4.75 -3.55
N ILE A 30 -14.61 -5.38 -2.50
CA ILE A 30 -15.35 -6.63 -2.58
C ILE A 30 -16.60 -6.48 -3.46
N VAL A 31 -17.39 -5.43 -3.26
CA VAL A 31 -18.65 -5.25 -4.01
C VAL A 31 -18.47 -4.51 -5.34
N SER A 32 -17.24 -4.15 -5.73
CA SER A 32 -16.96 -3.43 -6.97
C SER A 32 -17.53 -4.15 -8.21
N PRO A 33 -17.33 -5.47 -8.41
CA PRO A 33 -17.90 -6.19 -9.55
C PRO A 33 -19.43 -6.13 -9.59
N LEU A 34 -20.09 -6.12 -8.43
CA LEU A 34 -21.54 -6.01 -8.33
C LEU A 34 -22.04 -4.60 -8.70
N TYR A 35 -21.31 -3.55 -8.33
CA TYR A 35 -21.65 -2.20 -8.79
C TYR A 35 -21.49 -2.04 -10.30
N LEU A 36 -20.49 -2.69 -10.92
CA LEU A 36 -20.26 -2.62 -12.36
C LEU A 36 -21.47 -3.10 -13.17
N VAL A 37 -22.11 -4.20 -12.77
CA VAL A 37 -23.27 -4.73 -13.49
C VAL A 37 -24.55 -3.90 -13.31
N THR A 38 -24.61 -3.06 -12.26
CA THR A 38 -25.74 -2.15 -12.04
C THR A 38 -25.67 -0.85 -12.84
N ARG A 39 -24.54 -0.56 -13.50
CA ARG A 39 -24.36 0.66 -14.29
C ARG A 39 -25.32 0.69 -15.47
N LYS A 40 -25.92 1.85 -15.74
CA LYS A 40 -26.89 2.03 -16.83
C LYS A 40 -26.33 1.64 -18.20
N LYS A 41 -25.05 1.95 -18.46
CA LYS A 41 -24.36 1.73 -19.73
C LYS A 41 -23.91 0.28 -19.97
N ASN A 42 -23.89 -0.55 -18.93
CA ASN A 42 -23.35 -1.91 -19.02
C ASN A 42 -24.49 -2.89 -19.20
N ASP A 43 -24.35 -3.93 -20.01
CA ASP A 43 -25.32 -5.03 -20.01
C ASP A 43 -25.24 -5.83 -18.71
N PHE A 44 -26.34 -6.50 -18.35
CA PHE A 44 -26.32 -7.38 -17.20
C PHE A 44 -25.61 -8.69 -17.57
N HIS A 45 -24.41 -8.87 -17.02
CA HIS A 45 -23.65 -10.10 -17.14
C HIS A 45 -23.31 -10.58 -15.73
N TRP A 46 -23.58 -11.86 -15.43
CA TRP A 46 -23.25 -12.46 -14.15
C TRP A 46 -22.23 -13.57 -14.37
N GLY A 47 -20.95 -13.23 -14.23
CA GLY A 47 -19.82 -14.12 -14.44
C GLY A 47 -19.15 -14.56 -13.13
N PRO A 48 -17.97 -15.20 -13.23
CA PRO A 48 -17.20 -15.66 -12.08
C PRO A 48 -16.89 -14.55 -11.07
N GLU A 49 -16.45 -13.37 -11.54
CA GLU A 49 -16.14 -12.23 -10.67
C GLU A 49 -17.33 -11.77 -9.82
N GLN A 50 -18.53 -11.67 -10.43
CA GLN A 50 -19.73 -11.25 -9.71
C GLN A 50 -20.18 -12.34 -8.72
N GLN A 51 -20.05 -13.60 -9.12
CA GLN A 51 -20.37 -14.73 -8.26
C GLN A 51 -19.44 -14.80 -7.05
N GLN A 52 -18.14 -14.58 -7.25
CA GLN A 52 -17.14 -14.50 -6.19
C GLN A 52 -17.41 -13.31 -5.27
N ALA A 53 -17.62 -12.12 -5.81
CA ALA A 53 -17.96 -10.93 -5.02
C ALA A 53 -19.23 -11.14 -4.18
N PHE A 54 -20.26 -11.79 -4.76
CA PHE A 54 -21.50 -12.12 -4.06
C PHE A 54 -21.29 -13.14 -2.93
N ALA A 55 -20.46 -14.16 -3.15
CA ALA A 55 -20.13 -15.15 -2.13
C ALA A 55 -19.30 -14.52 -1.00
N GLN A 56 -18.24 -13.79 -1.37
CA GLN A 56 -17.32 -13.14 -0.45
C GLN A 56 -18.05 -12.15 0.46
N ILE A 57 -18.88 -11.25 -0.11
CA ILE A 57 -19.55 -10.26 0.74
C ILE A 57 -20.53 -10.88 1.72
N LYS A 58 -21.15 -12.02 1.39
CA LYS A 58 -22.00 -12.75 2.32
C LYS A 58 -21.21 -13.35 3.48
N GLN A 59 -20.02 -13.86 3.20
CA GLN A 59 -19.11 -14.37 4.22
C GLN A 59 -18.61 -13.23 5.12
N GLU A 60 -18.23 -12.09 4.56
CA GLU A 60 -17.79 -10.93 5.33
C GLU A 60 -18.90 -10.34 6.21
N ILE A 61 -20.16 -10.37 5.76
CA ILE A 61 -21.29 -9.98 6.61
C ILE A 61 -21.45 -10.94 7.80
N ALA A 62 -21.20 -12.24 7.62
CA ALA A 62 -21.25 -13.19 8.72
C ALA A 62 -20.12 -12.95 9.74
N HIS A 63 -18.98 -12.41 9.28
CA HIS A 63 -17.83 -12.03 10.11
C HIS A 63 -17.78 -10.52 10.41
N ALA A 64 -18.89 -9.81 10.25
CA ALA A 64 -18.95 -8.37 10.41
C ALA A 64 -18.43 -7.94 11.77
N VAL A 65 -17.49 -6.99 11.78
CA VAL A 65 -16.77 -6.60 12.98
C VAL A 65 -17.67 -5.76 13.89
N ALA A 66 -17.73 -6.12 15.17
CA ALA A 66 -18.43 -5.32 16.16
C ALA A 66 -17.70 -3.99 16.39
N LEU A 67 -18.39 -2.88 16.11
CA LEU A 67 -17.85 -1.54 16.30
C LEU A 67 -18.05 -1.09 17.74
N GLY A 68 -17.03 -0.41 18.29
CA GLY A 68 -17.10 0.20 19.61
C GLY A 68 -17.80 1.56 19.59
N PRO A 69 -18.37 2.01 20.72
CA PRO A 69 -18.83 3.38 20.85
C PRO A 69 -17.64 4.33 20.83
N VAL A 70 -17.85 5.53 20.27
CA VAL A 70 -16.85 6.60 20.32
C VAL A 70 -16.66 7.02 21.77
N ARG A 71 -15.42 6.93 22.25
CA ARG A 71 -15.02 7.40 23.59
C ARG A 71 -14.24 8.70 23.47
N THR A 72 -14.47 9.60 24.40
CA THR A 72 -13.74 10.86 24.53
C THR A 72 -12.96 10.86 25.84
N GLY A 73 -11.81 11.54 25.85
CA GLY A 73 -10.96 11.65 27.03
C GLY A 73 -9.50 11.87 26.66
N PRO A 74 -8.70 12.47 27.55
CA PRO A 74 -7.32 12.83 27.28
C PRO A 74 -6.42 11.63 26.98
N ASP A 75 -6.76 10.46 27.54
CA ASP A 75 -5.96 9.24 27.38
C ASP A 75 -6.45 8.32 26.25
N VAL A 76 -7.53 8.68 25.57
CA VAL A 76 -8.06 7.89 24.44
C VAL A 76 -7.18 8.15 23.21
N LYS A 77 -6.54 7.08 22.72
CA LYS A 77 -5.72 7.14 21.51
C LYS A 77 -6.55 6.74 20.30
N ASN A 78 -6.64 7.63 19.32
CA ASN A 78 -7.30 7.38 18.05
C ASN A 78 -6.23 7.04 17.02
N VAL A 79 -6.34 5.86 16.41
CA VAL A 79 -5.41 5.37 15.39
C VAL A 79 -6.17 5.21 14.09
N LEU A 80 -5.70 5.89 13.05
CA LEU A 80 -6.23 5.81 11.71
C LEU A 80 -5.25 4.98 10.86
N TYR A 81 -5.72 3.83 10.39
CA TYR A 81 -5.01 3.08 9.36
C TYR A 81 -5.54 3.47 7.99
N SER A 82 -4.64 3.64 7.03
CA SER A 82 -4.98 3.90 5.65
C SER A 82 -4.16 3.00 4.74
N ALA A 83 -4.74 2.56 3.65
CA ALA A 83 -4.04 1.78 2.64
C ALA A 83 -4.61 2.06 1.25
N ALA A 84 -3.72 2.19 0.27
CA ALA A 84 -4.03 2.06 -1.14
C ALA A 84 -3.80 0.62 -1.62
N ARG A 85 -4.73 0.11 -2.43
CA ARG A 85 -4.63 -1.16 -3.17
C ARG A 85 -4.97 -0.94 -4.64
N ASN A 86 -4.71 -1.93 -5.49
CA ASN A 86 -4.86 -1.84 -6.94
C ASN A 86 -6.21 -1.24 -7.39
N ASN A 87 -7.32 -1.61 -6.73
CA ASN A 87 -8.67 -1.21 -7.13
C ASN A 87 -9.31 -0.12 -6.25
N GLY A 88 -8.59 0.41 -5.26
CA GLY A 88 -9.09 1.54 -4.47
C GLY A 88 -8.38 1.78 -3.15
N LEU A 89 -8.97 2.69 -2.41
CA LEU A 89 -8.52 3.16 -1.10
C LEU A 89 -9.31 2.46 0.00
N SER A 90 -8.68 2.28 1.16
CA SER A 90 -9.33 1.82 2.38
C SER A 90 -8.74 2.53 3.59
N TRP A 91 -9.57 2.70 4.61
CA TRP A 91 -9.13 3.21 5.91
C TRP A 91 -10.00 2.68 7.04
N SER A 92 -9.43 2.60 8.23
CA SER A 92 -10.14 2.18 9.44
C SER A 92 -9.72 3.00 10.64
N LEU A 93 -10.70 3.34 11.47
CA LEU A 93 -10.48 4.12 12.68
C LEU A 93 -10.60 3.22 13.90
N TRP A 94 -9.62 3.33 14.80
CA TRP A 94 -9.52 2.51 16.00
C TRP A 94 -9.31 3.39 17.22
N GLN A 95 -9.89 2.97 18.34
CA GLN A 95 -9.64 3.56 19.64
C GLN A 95 -8.93 2.60 20.57
N LYS A 96 -7.94 3.12 21.31
CA LYS A 96 -7.28 2.41 22.39
C LYS A 96 -7.34 3.25 23.66
N VAL A 97 -7.91 2.66 24.71
CA VAL A 97 -8.02 3.25 26.04
C VAL A 97 -6.94 2.64 26.94
N PRO A 98 -6.41 3.36 27.95
CA PRO A 98 -5.48 2.77 28.92
C PRO A 98 -6.06 1.51 29.56
N GLY A 99 -5.24 0.47 29.70
CA GLY A 99 -5.65 -0.81 30.25
C GLY A 99 -6.24 -1.80 29.24
N GLU A 100 -6.57 -1.38 28.02
CA GLU A 100 -7.01 -2.31 26.97
C GLU A 100 -5.80 -2.90 26.22
N THR A 101 -5.80 -4.23 26.08
CA THR A 101 -4.77 -4.97 25.33
C THR A 101 -4.91 -4.76 23.83
N ARG A 102 -6.15 -4.74 23.32
CA ARG A 102 -6.50 -4.56 21.91
C ARG A 102 -7.23 -3.25 21.67
N GLY A 103 -7.00 -2.65 20.50
CA GLY A 103 -7.81 -1.50 20.04
C GLY A 103 -9.21 -1.96 19.64
N ARG A 104 -10.19 -1.06 19.75
CA ARG A 104 -11.56 -1.28 19.28
C ARG A 104 -11.79 -0.51 17.97
N PRO A 105 -12.34 -1.14 16.93
CA PRO A 105 -12.65 -0.43 15.69
C PRO A 105 -13.90 0.44 15.88
N LEU A 106 -13.86 1.65 15.32
CA LEU A 106 -14.99 2.56 15.23
C LEU A 106 -15.67 2.51 13.86
N GLY A 107 -14.96 2.03 12.85
CA GLY A 107 -15.51 1.81 11.52
C GLY A 107 -14.44 1.51 10.48
N PHE A 108 -14.91 0.93 9.38
CA PHE A 108 -14.16 0.66 8.17
C PHE A 108 -14.78 1.44 7.02
N TRP A 109 -13.94 1.98 6.15
CA TRP A 109 -14.38 2.68 4.96
C TRP A 109 -13.47 2.33 3.80
N SER A 110 -14.05 2.39 2.61
CA SER A 110 -13.34 2.08 1.38
C SER A 110 -14.02 2.76 0.20
N ARG A 111 -13.22 2.98 -0.85
CA ARG A 111 -13.66 3.69 -2.05
C ARG A 111 -12.79 3.29 -3.24
N SER A 112 -13.42 2.97 -4.37
CA SER A 112 -12.71 2.80 -5.64
C SER A 112 -12.13 4.13 -6.16
N TYR A 113 -11.05 4.04 -6.93
CA TYR A 113 -10.47 5.20 -7.62
C TYR A 113 -11.45 5.86 -8.58
N ARG A 114 -11.36 7.18 -8.72
CA ARG A 114 -12.22 8.01 -9.58
C ARG A 114 -11.38 8.80 -10.57
N GLY A 115 -11.77 8.74 -11.85
CA GLY A 115 -11.18 9.60 -12.89
C GLY A 115 -9.66 9.48 -12.95
N SER A 116 -8.96 10.60 -12.76
CA SER A 116 -7.49 10.67 -12.80
C SER A 116 -6.79 9.94 -11.64
N GLU A 117 -7.49 9.63 -10.55
CA GLU A 117 -6.91 8.92 -9.39
C GLU A 117 -6.39 7.52 -9.75
N VAL A 118 -6.93 6.91 -10.81
CA VAL A 118 -6.48 5.60 -11.31
C VAL A 118 -5.01 5.65 -11.73
N ASN A 119 -4.59 6.79 -12.29
CA ASN A 119 -3.24 7.00 -12.82
C ASN A 119 -2.26 7.54 -11.78
N TYR A 120 -2.71 7.77 -10.54
CA TYR A 120 -1.83 8.21 -9.48
C TYR A 120 -0.76 7.16 -9.18
N THR A 121 0.45 7.65 -8.89
CA THR A 121 1.54 6.81 -8.39
C THR A 121 1.14 6.10 -7.11
N PRO A 122 1.78 4.97 -6.75
CA PRO A 122 1.51 4.29 -5.48
C PRO A 122 1.61 5.22 -4.26
N THR A 123 2.58 6.13 -4.28
CA THR A 123 2.75 7.17 -3.24
C THR A 123 1.55 8.11 -3.16
N GLU A 124 1.09 8.64 -4.29
CA GLU A 124 -0.09 9.53 -4.34
C GLU A 124 -1.36 8.83 -3.87
N LYS A 125 -1.54 7.57 -4.27
CA LYS A 125 -2.68 6.75 -3.85
C LYS A 125 -2.67 6.56 -2.33
N GLU A 126 -1.51 6.29 -1.74
CA GLU A 126 -1.38 6.12 -0.30
C GLU A 126 -1.67 7.43 0.47
N ILE A 127 -1.21 8.57 -0.06
CA ILE A 127 -1.48 9.89 0.52
C ILE A 127 -2.95 10.25 0.43
N LEU A 128 -3.57 9.94 -0.70
CA LEU A 128 -5.01 10.11 -0.88
C LEU A 128 -5.79 9.24 0.11
N ALA A 129 -5.37 7.99 0.35
CA ALA A 129 -5.97 7.13 1.38
C ALA A 129 -5.91 7.78 2.76
N ALA A 130 -4.74 8.31 3.13
CA ALA A 130 -4.55 9.01 4.40
C ALA A 130 -5.41 10.28 4.50
N TYR A 131 -5.47 11.08 3.44
CA TYR A 131 -6.28 12.30 3.38
C TYR A 131 -7.78 12.00 3.55
N GLU A 132 -8.32 11.04 2.81
CA GLU A 132 -9.71 10.61 2.93
C GLU A 132 -9.99 10.02 4.32
N GLY A 133 -9.07 9.22 4.84
CA GLY A 133 -9.17 8.66 6.18
C GLY A 133 -9.21 9.74 7.27
N VAL A 134 -8.38 10.78 7.16
CA VAL A 134 -8.37 11.90 8.12
C VAL A 134 -9.68 12.68 8.07
N GLN A 135 -10.24 12.91 6.87
CA GLN A 135 -11.56 13.54 6.74
C GLN A 135 -12.65 12.70 7.40
N ALA A 136 -12.75 11.41 7.07
CA ALA A 136 -13.77 10.53 7.62
C ALA A 136 -13.63 10.38 9.15
N ALA A 137 -12.41 10.19 9.65
CA ALA A 137 -12.17 10.09 11.08
C ALA A 137 -12.59 11.36 11.82
N SER A 138 -12.34 12.52 11.22
CA SER A 138 -12.75 13.82 11.77
C SER A 138 -14.26 13.98 11.94
N GLU A 139 -15.05 13.38 11.05
CA GLU A 139 -16.51 13.36 11.18
C GLU A 139 -16.97 12.48 12.36
N VAL A 140 -16.18 11.44 12.71
CA VAL A 140 -16.52 10.48 13.76
C VAL A 140 -16.09 10.96 15.15
N ILE A 141 -14.87 11.48 15.30
CA ILE A 141 -14.29 11.85 16.61
C ILE A 141 -14.16 13.36 16.83
N GLY A 142 -14.65 14.16 15.88
CA GLY A 142 -14.57 15.61 15.93
C GLY A 142 -13.24 16.21 15.47
N THR A 143 -13.21 17.54 15.39
CA THR A 143 -12.08 18.26 14.79
C THR A 143 -10.94 18.58 15.74
N GLU A 144 -11.21 18.53 17.04
CA GLU A 144 -10.25 18.88 18.09
C GLU A 144 -9.42 17.69 18.55
N THR A 145 -9.89 16.47 18.23
CA THR A 145 -9.24 15.24 18.65
C THR A 145 -8.06 14.90 17.74
N GLN A 146 -6.94 14.55 18.35
CA GLN A 146 -5.72 14.18 17.64
C GLN A 146 -5.76 12.73 17.13
N LEU A 147 -5.30 12.55 15.89
CA LEU A 147 -5.17 11.25 15.24
C LEU A 147 -3.72 10.78 15.21
N LEU A 148 -3.50 9.49 15.42
CA LEU A 148 -2.27 8.79 15.06
C LEU A 148 -2.48 8.13 13.70
N LEU A 149 -1.84 8.66 12.67
CA LEU A 149 -1.92 8.11 11.32
C LEU A 149 -0.88 6.99 11.14
N ALA A 150 -1.33 5.85 10.62
CA ALA A 150 -0.54 4.66 10.34
C ALA A 150 -0.87 4.15 8.92
N PRO A 151 -0.24 4.70 7.88
CA PRO A 151 -0.42 4.22 6.51
C PRO A 151 0.27 2.87 6.31
N ARG A 152 -0.19 2.10 5.33
CA ARG A 152 0.41 0.82 4.93
C ARG A 152 1.83 1.01 4.43
N LEU A 153 2.06 2.03 3.60
CA LEU A 153 3.39 2.38 3.14
C LEU A 153 3.97 3.55 3.95
N SER A 154 5.27 3.49 4.24
CA SER A 154 6.02 4.54 4.95
C SER A 154 6.27 5.80 4.10
N VAL A 155 5.26 6.25 3.35
CA VAL A 155 5.32 7.40 2.44
C VAL A 155 5.34 8.75 3.17
N LEU A 156 4.87 8.78 4.43
CA LEU A 156 4.78 10.01 5.21
C LEU A 156 6.14 10.65 5.46
N GLY A 157 7.20 9.85 5.67
CA GLY A 157 8.55 10.38 5.89
C GLY A 157 9.10 11.19 4.72
N TRP A 158 8.59 10.96 3.50
CA TRP A 158 8.92 11.74 2.31
C TRP A 158 8.07 13.00 2.19
N MET A 159 6.78 12.93 2.54
CA MET A 159 5.85 14.07 2.48
C MET A 159 6.32 15.29 3.28
N PHE A 160 6.86 15.08 4.48
CA PHE A 160 7.29 16.18 5.36
C PHE A 160 8.65 16.77 5.00
N LYS A 161 9.38 16.20 4.02
CA LYS A 161 10.64 16.77 3.52
C LYS A 161 10.44 17.92 2.53
N GLY A 162 9.19 18.31 2.26
CA GLY A 162 8.85 19.55 1.55
C GLY A 162 9.21 19.59 0.07
N LYS A 163 9.61 18.46 -0.52
CA LYS A 163 9.85 18.35 -1.96
C LYS A 163 8.74 17.50 -2.57
N VAL A 164 7.87 18.13 -3.35
CA VAL A 164 6.93 17.43 -4.21
C VAL A 164 7.77 16.68 -5.26
N PRO A 165 7.62 15.35 -5.40
CA PRO A 165 8.32 14.61 -6.45
C PRO A 165 7.99 15.22 -7.81
N SER A 166 8.95 15.30 -8.73
CA SER A 166 8.71 15.84 -10.08
C SER A 166 7.83 14.93 -10.96
N THR A 167 7.50 13.74 -10.47
CA THR A 167 6.78 12.67 -11.18
C THR A 167 5.44 12.36 -10.50
N HIS A 168 4.70 13.39 -10.08
CA HIS A 168 3.36 13.27 -9.53
C HIS A 168 2.30 13.61 -10.60
N HIS A 169 1.17 12.91 -10.57
CA HIS A 169 0.03 13.11 -11.45
C HIS A 169 -1.05 14.03 -10.85
N ALA A 170 -1.07 14.18 -9.52
CA ALA A 170 -1.92 15.12 -8.81
C ALA A 170 -1.39 16.55 -8.98
N THR A 171 -2.29 17.53 -9.07
CA THR A 171 -1.87 18.93 -9.15
C THR A 171 -1.21 19.39 -7.84
N ASP A 172 -0.28 20.33 -7.91
CA ASP A 172 0.40 20.90 -6.74
C ASP A 172 -0.58 21.42 -5.69
N THR A 173 -1.69 22.03 -6.13
CA THR A 173 -2.76 22.50 -5.24
C THR A 173 -3.45 21.36 -4.50
N THR A 174 -3.74 20.26 -5.21
CA THR A 174 -4.38 19.07 -4.63
C THR A 174 -3.45 18.41 -3.62
N TRP A 175 -2.19 18.23 -4.00
CA TRP A 175 -1.16 17.70 -3.12
C TRP A 175 -1.01 18.56 -1.86
N SER A 176 -0.84 19.87 -2.02
CA SER A 176 -0.70 20.81 -0.89
C SER A 176 -1.89 20.76 0.06
N LYS A 177 -3.11 20.65 -0.48
CA LYS A 177 -4.33 20.49 0.32
C LYS A 177 -4.28 19.21 1.16
N TRP A 178 -3.86 18.09 0.58
CA TRP A 178 -3.75 16.83 1.30
C TRP A 178 -2.73 16.90 2.43
N ILE A 179 -1.52 17.40 2.12
CA ILE A 179 -0.45 17.56 3.11
C ILE A 179 -0.90 18.47 4.26
N ALA A 180 -1.53 19.61 3.95
CA ALA A 180 -1.97 20.56 4.96
C ALA A 180 -2.96 19.92 5.95
N LEU A 181 -3.99 19.22 5.45
CA LEU A 181 -4.97 18.58 6.32
C LEU A 181 -4.34 17.47 7.17
N ILE A 182 -3.53 16.59 6.57
CA ILE A 182 -2.86 15.50 7.29
C ILE A 182 -1.96 16.08 8.38
N THR A 183 -1.17 17.10 8.07
CA THR A 183 -0.28 17.77 9.02
C THR A 183 -1.04 18.43 10.17
N GLN A 184 -2.20 19.04 9.87
CA GLN A 184 -3.01 19.72 10.88
C GLN A 184 -3.64 18.73 11.87
N ARG A 185 -4.06 17.55 11.39
CA ARG A 185 -4.95 16.66 12.15
C ARG A 185 -4.27 15.40 12.67
N ALA A 186 -3.24 14.93 11.99
CA ALA A 186 -2.56 13.70 12.35
C ALA A 186 -1.16 13.99 12.88
N ARG A 187 -0.84 13.40 14.03
CA ARG A 187 0.56 13.14 14.38
C ARG A 187 0.94 11.79 13.78
N ILE A 188 2.13 11.72 13.19
CA ILE A 188 2.70 10.45 12.76
C ILE A 188 3.07 9.67 14.04
N GLY A 189 2.62 8.42 14.16
CA GLY A 189 3.12 7.54 15.22
C GLY A 189 4.63 7.35 15.09
N ASN A 190 5.32 7.00 16.18
CA ASN A 190 6.74 6.67 16.11
C ASN A 190 6.95 5.46 15.15
N PRO A 191 7.73 5.58 14.06
CA PRO A 191 7.96 4.48 13.11
C PRO A 191 8.64 3.26 13.75
N ASN A 192 9.25 3.41 14.94
CA ASN A 192 10.00 2.34 15.62
C ASN A 192 9.16 1.49 16.60
N ARG A 193 7.89 1.17 16.30
CA ARG A 193 7.19 0.09 17.02
C ARG A 193 6.43 -0.84 16.07
N PRO A 194 6.95 -2.07 15.85
CA PRO A 194 6.32 -3.07 14.98
C PRO A 194 5.08 -3.76 15.62
N GLY A 195 4.71 -3.44 16.86
CA GLY A 195 3.57 -4.09 17.54
C GLY A 195 2.17 -3.73 17.01
N THR A 196 2.09 -2.93 15.95
CA THR A 196 0.82 -2.55 15.31
C THR A 196 0.68 -3.13 13.90
N LEU A 197 1.80 -3.29 13.18
CA LEU A 197 1.83 -4.12 11.98
C LEU A 197 1.42 -5.54 12.34
N GLU A 198 1.83 -6.05 13.51
CA GLU A 198 1.34 -7.32 14.09
C GLU A 198 -0.18 -7.42 14.28
N ILE A 199 -0.94 -6.33 14.40
CA ILE A 199 -2.42 -6.41 14.50
C ILE A 199 -3.06 -6.45 13.10
N ILE A 200 -2.38 -5.89 12.09
CA ILE A 200 -2.79 -5.94 10.69
C ILE A 200 -2.31 -7.25 10.03
N THR A 201 -1.16 -7.79 10.44
CA THR A 201 -0.58 -9.05 9.95
C THR A 201 -1.00 -10.27 10.78
N ASN A 202 -1.37 -10.12 12.06
CA ASN A 202 -2.02 -11.19 12.86
C ASN A 202 -3.53 -10.97 13.02
N TRP A 203 -4.14 -10.05 12.26
CA TRP A 203 -5.53 -10.29 11.83
C TRP A 203 -5.48 -11.63 11.10
N PRO A 204 -6.42 -12.58 11.33
CA PRO A 204 -6.41 -13.76 10.50
C PRO A 204 -6.50 -13.23 9.08
N GLU A 205 -5.40 -13.36 8.32
CA GLU A 205 -5.51 -13.82 6.95
C GLU A 205 -6.58 -14.89 7.05
N GLY A 206 -7.78 -14.56 6.56
CA GLY A 206 -8.83 -15.55 6.45
C GLY A 206 -8.14 -16.75 5.85
N GLU A 207 -8.22 -17.87 6.58
CA GLU A 207 -7.58 -19.14 6.23
C GLU A 207 -7.46 -19.21 4.71
N THR A 208 -6.26 -19.49 4.23
CA THR A 208 -5.94 -19.74 2.82
C THR A 208 -7.02 -20.62 2.18
N PHE A 209 -8.05 -19.99 1.62
CA PHE A 209 -9.09 -20.66 0.86
C PHE A 209 -8.65 -20.57 -0.59
N GLY A 210 -8.11 -21.69 -1.07
CA GLY A 210 -7.52 -21.84 -2.38
C GLY A 210 -8.34 -21.19 -3.48
N LEU A 211 -7.80 -20.10 -4.01
CA LEU A 211 -8.02 -19.73 -5.39
C LEU A 211 -7.08 -20.59 -6.22
N SER A 212 -7.62 -21.66 -6.80
CA SER A 212 -6.98 -22.30 -7.93
C SER A 212 -6.98 -21.29 -9.09
N SER A 213 -5.79 -20.75 -9.33
CA SER A 213 -5.20 -20.31 -10.60
C SER A 213 -5.93 -19.26 -11.45
N GLU A 214 -5.12 -18.24 -11.80
CA GLU A 214 -5.27 -17.29 -12.91
C GLU A 214 -6.14 -16.07 -12.63
N GLU A 215 -5.61 -15.12 -11.84
CA GLU A 215 -5.79 -13.70 -12.09
C GLU A 215 -4.65 -12.93 -11.40
N GLU A 216 -3.93 -12.15 -12.21
CA GLU A 216 -2.68 -11.47 -11.89
C GLU A 216 -2.84 -10.51 -10.69
N GLU A 217 -2.46 -11.00 -9.51
CA GLU A 217 -1.82 -10.15 -8.54
C GLU A 217 -0.55 -9.61 -9.21
N GLU A 218 -0.50 -8.32 -9.53
CA GLU A 218 0.78 -7.62 -9.40
C GLU A 218 1.13 -7.65 -7.90
N GLU A 219 1.60 -8.81 -7.45
CA GLU A 219 2.64 -8.86 -6.45
C GLU A 219 3.65 -7.83 -6.91
N VAL A 220 4.00 -6.89 -6.02
CA VAL A 220 5.35 -6.37 -6.10
C VAL A 220 6.20 -7.59 -5.81
N SER A 221 6.56 -8.33 -6.86
CA SER A 221 7.47 -9.44 -6.74
C SER A 221 8.69 -8.84 -6.06
N CYS A 222 8.98 -9.33 -4.84
CA CYS A 222 10.35 -9.23 -4.38
C CYS A 222 11.17 -9.76 -5.54
N ALA A 223 12.14 -8.97 -6.02
CA ALA A 223 13.01 -9.40 -7.11
C ALA A 223 13.39 -10.84 -6.83
N GLU A 224 13.05 -11.75 -7.75
CA GLU A 224 13.33 -13.17 -7.55
C GLU A 224 14.81 -13.28 -7.23
N GLU A 225 15.11 -13.87 -6.07
CA GLU A 225 16.49 -14.01 -5.64
C GLU A 225 17.16 -14.92 -6.66
N ALA A 226 18.08 -14.34 -7.44
CA ALA A 226 18.77 -15.08 -8.47
C ALA A 226 19.46 -16.31 -7.83
N PRO A 227 19.42 -17.48 -8.47
CA PRO A 227 20.07 -18.65 -7.93
C PRO A 227 21.56 -18.35 -7.67
N PRO A 228 22.15 -18.94 -6.61
CA PRO A 228 23.57 -18.75 -6.31
C PRO A 228 24.42 -18.97 -7.57
N TYR A 229 25.48 -18.19 -7.75
CA TYR A 229 26.31 -18.26 -8.96
C TYR A 229 26.80 -19.67 -9.34
N ASN A 230 27.05 -20.50 -8.33
CA ASN A 230 27.49 -21.89 -8.51
C ASN A 230 26.39 -22.80 -9.09
N GLU A 231 25.13 -22.41 -8.97
CA GLU A 231 23.95 -23.13 -9.44
C GLU A 231 23.45 -22.62 -10.81
N LEU A 232 23.99 -21.50 -11.29
CA LEU A 232 23.68 -20.98 -12.63
C LEU A 232 24.24 -21.88 -13.74
N PRO A 233 23.49 -22.11 -14.84
CA PRO A 233 24.01 -22.71 -16.06
C PRO A 233 25.22 -21.95 -16.61
N GLU A 234 26.16 -22.64 -17.27
CA GLU A 234 27.36 -21.99 -17.83
C GLU A 234 27.03 -20.89 -18.84
N THR A 235 25.91 -21.03 -19.57
CA THR A 235 25.37 -20.04 -20.50
C THR A 235 24.86 -18.77 -19.83
N GLU A 236 24.52 -18.83 -18.55
CA GLU A 236 24.01 -17.69 -17.76
C GLU A 236 25.11 -17.06 -16.89
N ARG A 237 26.11 -17.85 -16.48
CA ARG A 237 27.27 -17.36 -15.71
C ARG A 237 28.06 -16.26 -16.42
N GLN A 238 27.94 -16.12 -17.73
CA GLN A 238 28.53 -15.03 -18.50
C GLN A 238 27.82 -13.67 -18.28
N TYR A 239 26.60 -13.68 -17.77
CA TYR A 239 25.79 -12.49 -17.48
C TYR A 239 25.71 -12.18 -15.97
N ALA A 240 26.39 -12.97 -15.13
CA ALA A 240 26.42 -12.72 -13.69
C ALA A 240 27.28 -11.49 -13.36
N LEU A 241 26.66 -10.51 -12.70
CA LEU A 241 27.30 -9.32 -12.14
C LEU A 241 27.11 -9.28 -10.62
N PHE A 242 28.20 -9.01 -9.92
CA PHE A 242 28.21 -8.78 -8.48
C PHE A 242 28.41 -7.30 -8.24
N THR A 243 27.53 -6.71 -7.45
CA THR A 243 27.57 -5.29 -7.11
C THR A 243 27.95 -5.13 -5.64
N ASP A 244 28.72 -4.10 -5.33
CA ASP A 244 29.04 -3.74 -3.95
C ASP A 244 29.23 -2.23 -3.81
N GLY A 245 28.79 -1.68 -2.69
CA GLY A 245 28.79 -0.25 -2.39
C GLY A 245 29.36 0.05 -1.01
N SER A 246 30.53 0.69 -0.96
CA SER A 246 31.16 1.09 0.29
C SER A 246 31.15 2.59 0.52
N CYS A 247 31.14 2.99 1.79
CA CYS A 247 31.23 4.38 2.18
C CYS A 247 32.17 4.54 3.38
N ARG A 248 33.07 5.52 3.30
CA ARG A 248 34.01 5.87 4.37
C ARG A 248 34.10 7.37 4.57
N ILE A 249 34.33 7.79 5.81
CA ILE A 249 34.60 9.18 6.14
C ILE A 249 36.11 9.42 5.96
N VAL A 250 36.47 10.44 5.18
CA VAL A 250 37.86 10.85 4.95
C VAL A 250 37.97 12.34 5.27
N GLY A 251 38.57 12.67 6.41
CA GLY A 251 38.55 14.03 6.96
C GLY A 251 37.14 14.42 7.42
N ALA A 252 36.67 15.61 7.02
CA ALA A 252 35.30 16.06 7.29
C ALA A 252 34.25 15.55 6.27
N ASN A 253 34.69 14.89 5.20
CA ASN A 253 33.83 14.55 4.07
C ASN A 253 33.55 13.06 4.00
N ARG A 254 32.30 12.71 3.74
CA ARG A 254 31.86 11.34 3.45
C ARG A 254 32.14 11.03 1.98
N LYS A 255 32.87 9.96 1.70
CA LYS A 255 33.17 9.47 0.35
C LYS A 255 32.56 8.10 0.16
N TRP A 256 32.04 7.83 -1.03
CA TRP A 256 31.48 6.54 -1.39
C TRP A 256 32.16 5.99 -2.65
N LYS A 257 32.18 4.66 -2.75
CA LYS A 257 32.66 3.91 -3.90
C LYS A 257 31.65 2.82 -4.22
N ALA A 258 31.33 2.68 -5.49
CA ALA A 258 30.48 1.62 -6.01
C ALA A 258 31.28 0.81 -7.02
N ALA A 259 31.16 -0.50 -6.99
CA ALA A 259 31.87 -1.39 -7.89
C ALA A 259 30.95 -2.49 -8.42
N VAL A 260 31.24 -2.93 -9.64
CA VAL A 260 30.60 -4.07 -10.29
C VAL A 260 31.69 -5.01 -10.77
N TRP A 261 31.51 -6.31 -10.52
CA TRP A 261 32.46 -7.35 -10.88
C TRP A 261 31.80 -8.54 -11.57
N SER A 262 32.48 -9.11 -12.56
CA SER A 262 32.07 -10.34 -13.24
C SER A 262 33.14 -11.43 -13.10
N PRO A 263 32.82 -12.62 -12.54
CA PRO A 263 33.78 -13.71 -12.38
C PRO A 263 34.31 -14.28 -13.69
N THR A 264 33.42 -14.44 -14.67
CA THR A 264 33.74 -15.00 -16.00
C THR A 264 34.56 -14.03 -16.83
N ARG A 265 34.26 -12.74 -16.73
CA ARG A 265 34.88 -11.71 -17.58
C ARG A 265 36.09 -11.04 -16.92
N ARG A 266 36.28 -11.22 -15.61
CA ARG A 266 37.26 -10.49 -14.79
C ARG A 266 37.22 -8.97 -14.99
N VAL A 267 36.05 -8.44 -15.35
CA VAL A 267 35.81 -7.00 -15.52
C VAL A 267 35.41 -6.43 -14.17
N ALA A 268 36.13 -5.39 -13.72
CA ALA A 268 35.79 -4.59 -12.56
C ALA A 268 35.63 -3.14 -13.01
N GLN A 269 34.41 -2.61 -12.96
CA GLN A 269 34.16 -1.18 -13.15
C GLN A 269 33.80 -0.56 -11.79
N ALA A 270 34.25 0.67 -11.55
CA ALA A 270 33.98 1.35 -10.30
C ALA A 270 33.79 2.85 -10.50
N THR A 271 32.94 3.44 -9.67
CA THR A 271 32.73 4.89 -9.61
C THR A 271 32.80 5.37 -8.16
N GLU A 272 33.14 6.64 -7.96
CA GLU A 272 33.27 7.24 -6.64
C GLU A 272 32.66 8.64 -6.58
N GLY A 273 32.24 9.05 -5.38
CA GLY A 273 31.68 10.38 -5.16
C GLY A 273 31.76 10.83 -3.70
N GLN A 274 31.26 12.04 -3.46
CA GLN A 274 31.23 12.66 -2.13
C GLN A 274 29.79 12.89 -1.65
N GLY A 275 29.58 12.96 -0.34
CA GLY A 275 28.31 13.34 0.30
C GLY A 275 27.23 12.25 0.39
N GLY A 276 27.41 11.08 -0.25
CA GLY A 276 26.47 9.96 -0.21
C GLY A 276 26.68 8.98 0.96
N SER A 277 25.65 8.20 1.30
CA SER A 277 25.72 7.09 2.26
C SER A 277 26.16 5.77 1.62
N SER A 278 26.36 4.71 2.41
CA SER A 278 26.60 3.36 1.88
C SER A 278 25.43 2.87 1.03
N GLN A 279 24.17 3.15 1.42
CA GLN A 279 23.01 2.77 0.59
C GLN A 279 23.02 3.47 -0.79
N VAL A 280 23.49 4.73 -0.86
CA VAL A 280 23.65 5.43 -2.13
C VAL A 280 24.74 4.77 -2.99
N ALA A 281 25.80 4.26 -2.36
CA ALA A 281 26.86 3.52 -3.06
C ALA A 281 26.32 2.23 -3.68
N GLU A 282 25.49 1.48 -2.96
CA GLU A 282 24.84 0.25 -3.47
C GLU A 282 23.95 0.54 -4.69
N LEU A 283 23.10 1.57 -4.60
CA LEU A 283 22.25 1.97 -5.73
C LEU A 283 23.07 2.40 -6.95
N LYS A 284 24.24 3.03 -6.73
CA LYS A 284 25.16 3.39 -7.81
C LYS A 284 25.86 2.18 -8.41
N ALA A 285 26.11 1.13 -7.64
CA ALA A 285 26.65 -0.12 -8.14
C ALA A 285 25.63 -0.84 -9.03
N ILE A 286 24.36 -0.87 -8.61
CA ILE A 286 23.26 -1.42 -9.40
C ILE A 286 23.09 -0.65 -10.72
N GLN A 287 23.07 0.68 -10.68
CA GLN A 287 22.98 1.49 -11.90
C GLN A 287 24.11 1.15 -12.88
N LEU A 288 25.34 1.02 -12.38
CA LEU A 288 26.48 0.69 -13.21
C LEU A 288 26.37 -0.72 -13.84
N ALA A 289 25.77 -1.68 -13.13
CA ALA A 289 25.49 -3.01 -13.67
C ALA A 289 24.45 -2.97 -14.80
N LEU A 290 23.41 -2.15 -14.65
CA LEU A 290 22.39 -1.94 -15.68
C LEU A 290 22.97 -1.27 -16.92
N ASP A 291 23.82 -0.24 -16.75
CA ASP A 291 24.48 0.46 -17.85
C ASP A 291 25.36 -0.51 -18.67
N ILE A 292 26.06 -1.45 -18.00
CA ILE A 292 26.85 -2.50 -18.66
C ILE A 292 25.95 -3.45 -19.45
N ALA A 293 24.86 -3.93 -18.84
CA ALA A 293 23.92 -4.83 -19.51
C ALA A 293 23.28 -4.19 -20.75
N GLU A 294 22.92 -2.91 -20.68
CA GLU A 294 22.36 -2.14 -21.79
C GLU A 294 23.38 -1.92 -22.91
N GLN A 295 24.62 -1.50 -22.56
CA GLN A 295 25.68 -1.28 -23.55
C GLN A 295 26.02 -2.55 -24.33
N GLU A 296 26.01 -3.69 -23.65
CA GLU A 296 26.38 -4.98 -24.22
C GLU A 296 25.19 -5.77 -24.77
N LYS A 297 23.98 -5.20 -24.73
CA LYS A 297 22.74 -5.78 -25.25
C LYS A 297 22.51 -7.20 -24.71
N TRP A 298 22.61 -7.34 -23.39
CA TRP A 298 22.25 -8.60 -22.74
C TRP A 298 20.76 -8.91 -22.98
N PRO A 299 20.41 -10.20 -23.07
CA PRO A 299 19.04 -10.63 -23.31
C PRO A 299 18.07 -10.16 -22.23
#